data_AF-A0A969YH82-F1
#
_entry.id   AF-A0A969YH82-F1
#
_cell.length_a   1.000
_cell.length_b   1.000
_cell.length_c   1.000
_cell.angle_alpha   90.00
_cell.angle_beta   90.00
_cell.angle_gamma   90.00
#
_symmetry.space_group_name_H-M   'P 1'
#
loop_
_entity.id
_entity.type
_entity.pdbx_description
1 polymer ?
#
loop_
_entity_poly.entity_id
_entity_poly.type
_entity_poly.pdbx_seq_one_letter_code
_entity_poly.pdbx_strand_id
1 'polypeptide(L)'
;MDTKNLTGKIYNAMYQNIRQKGFAAPVDVLMDIGVLEKKDYEDWRFGRIPFLEKVCHANLRKLSAIMSEVRAYAAKNKLKPSWTFYHQYGKDRKNKLRFSKSGDEKIETAYATHYVDAQRISQLKETTNMEEN
;
A
#
# COMPACT_ATOMS: atom_id res chain seq x y z
N MET A 1 8.60 13.68 -15.57
CA MET A 1 8.66 13.51 -14.09
C MET A 1 10.08 13.11 -13.73
N ASP A 2 10.84 13.99 -13.08
CA ASP A 2 12.20 13.69 -12.63
C ASP A 2 12.21 12.54 -11.61
N THR A 3 13.08 11.56 -11.85
CA THR A 3 13.21 10.34 -11.02
C THR A 3 13.60 10.66 -9.58
N LYS A 4 14.47 11.64 -9.36
CA LYS A 4 14.85 12.12 -8.00
C LYS A 4 13.66 12.67 -7.21
N ASN A 5 12.71 13.31 -7.89
CA ASN A 5 11.49 13.84 -7.25
C ASN A 5 10.56 12.70 -6.81
N LEU A 6 10.52 11.60 -7.57
CA LEU A 6 9.62 10.47 -7.29
C LEU A 6 10.06 9.67 -6.06
N THR A 7 11.35 9.34 -5.92
CA THR A 7 11.84 8.61 -4.73
C THR A 7 11.56 9.39 -3.44
N GLY A 8 11.80 10.71 -3.44
CA GLY A 8 11.49 11.55 -2.29
C GLY A 8 10.00 11.54 -1.92
N LYS A 9 9.10 11.56 -2.92
CA LYS A 9 7.65 11.43 -2.69
C LYS A 9 7.26 10.08 -2.10
N ILE A 10 7.83 8.99 -2.62
CA ILE A 10 7.58 7.63 -2.10
C ILE A 10 8.02 7.53 -0.64
N TYR A 11 9.20 8.05 -0.30
CA TYR A 11 9.75 7.99 1.05
C TYR A 11 8.92 8.83 2.02
N ASN A 12 8.48 10.02 1.59
CA ASN A 12 7.56 10.83 2.38
C ASN A 12 6.23 10.11 2.61
N ALA A 13 5.62 9.53 1.56
CA ALA A 13 4.38 8.76 1.68
C ALA A 13 4.51 7.59 2.67
N MET A 14 5.59 6.81 2.57
CA MET A 14 5.91 5.74 3.53
C MET A 14 5.99 6.28 4.95
N TYR A 15 6.76 7.35 5.16
CA TYR A 15 6.93 7.97 6.47
C TYR A 15 5.60 8.46 7.05
N GLN A 16 4.77 9.16 6.28
CA GLN A 16 3.48 9.67 6.75
C GLN A 16 2.53 8.53 7.13
N ASN A 17 2.41 7.50 6.29
CA ASN A 17 1.55 6.35 6.59
C ASN A 17 1.99 5.64 7.87
N ILE A 18 3.29 5.36 8.03
CA ILE A 18 3.81 4.72 9.24
C ILE A 18 3.56 5.60 10.46
N ARG A 19 3.83 6.90 10.37
CA ARG A 19 3.62 7.82 11.48
C ARG A 19 2.15 7.90 11.92
N GLN A 20 1.21 7.88 10.97
CA GLN A 20 -0.21 8.02 11.25
C GLN A 20 -0.88 6.70 11.65
N LYS A 21 -0.59 5.61 10.93
CA LYS A 21 -1.29 4.32 11.03
C LYS A 21 -0.46 3.22 11.71
N GLY A 22 0.86 3.41 11.85
CA GLY A 22 1.81 2.39 12.32
C GLY A 22 2.28 1.42 11.23
N PHE A 23 1.80 1.56 10.00
CA PHE A 23 2.22 0.76 8.86
C PHE A 23 2.07 1.55 7.55
N ALA A 24 2.69 1.06 6.48
CA ALA A 24 2.43 1.52 5.12
C ALA A 24 2.08 0.35 4.20
N ALA A 25 0.99 0.47 3.46
CA ALA A 25 0.64 -0.45 2.39
C ALA A 25 1.04 0.12 1.01
N PRO A 26 1.42 -0.71 0.03
CA PRO A 26 1.71 -0.25 -1.32
C PRO A 26 0.58 0.58 -1.95
N VAL A 27 -0.68 0.20 -1.71
CA VAL A 27 -1.85 0.95 -2.23
C VAL A 27 -1.94 2.35 -1.67
N ASP A 28 -1.62 2.55 -0.39
CA ASP A 28 -1.59 3.89 0.23
C ASP A 28 -0.51 4.76 -0.42
N VAL A 29 0.70 4.20 -0.61
CA VAL A 29 1.80 4.91 -1.27
C VAL A 29 1.43 5.31 -2.70
N LEU A 30 0.80 4.41 -3.46
CA LEU A 30 0.36 4.71 -4.82
C LEU A 30 -0.68 5.85 -4.84
N MET A 31 -1.58 5.89 -3.86
CA MET A 31 -2.54 6.99 -3.71
C MET A 31 -1.86 8.31 -3.35
N ASP A 32 -0.97 8.30 -2.36
CA ASP A 32 -0.30 9.52 -1.86
C ASP A 32 0.59 10.18 -2.91
N ILE A 33 1.21 9.40 -3.80
CA ILE A 33 2.04 9.94 -4.90
C ILE A 33 1.24 10.23 -6.18
N GLY A 34 -0.08 10.03 -6.14
CA GLY A 34 -1.00 10.32 -7.25
C GLY A 34 -0.93 9.34 -8.43
N VAL A 35 -0.45 8.12 -8.20
CA VAL A 35 -0.44 7.04 -9.21
C VAL A 35 -1.77 6.28 -9.22
N LEU A 36 -2.50 6.28 -8.12
CA LEU A 36 -3.80 5.63 -7.98
C LEU A 36 -4.78 6.65 -7.40
N GLU A 37 -5.90 6.90 -8.06
CA GLU A 37 -6.93 7.77 -7.48
C GLU A 37 -7.73 7.03 -6.42
N LYS A 38 -8.20 7.75 -5.39
CA LYS A 38 -9.03 7.16 -4.33
C LYS A 38 -10.29 6.51 -4.89
N LYS A 39 -10.93 7.15 -5.87
CA LYS A 39 -12.13 6.62 -6.53
C LYS A 39 -11.84 5.29 -7.22
N ASP A 40 -10.72 5.19 -7.95
CA ASP A 40 -10.32 3.98 -8.65
C ASP A 40 -9.91 2.85 -7.69
N TYR A 41 -9.23 3.21 -6.60
CA TYR A 41 -8.98 2.29 -5.50
C TYR A 41 -10.29 1.73 -4.95
N GLU A 42 -11.28 2.57 -4.66
CA GLU A 42 -12.59 2.13 -4.16
C GLU A 42 -13.32 1.25 -5.17
N ASP A 43 -13.36 1.64 -6.45
CA ASP A 43 -13.96 0.84 -7.52
C ASP A 43 -13.30 -0.55 -7.64
N TRP A 44 -11.97 -0.62 -7.49
CA TRP A 44 -11.25 -1.89 -7.37
C TRP A 44 -11.63 -2.64 -6.09
N ARG A 45 -11.69 -1.97 -4.92
CA ARG A 45 -12.09 -2.62 -3.67
C ARG A 45 -13.50 -3.19 -3.73
N PHE A 46 -14.42 -2.57 -4.46
CA PHE A 46 -15.77 -3.08 -4.71
C PHE A 46 -15.86 -4.08 -5.87
N GLY A 47 -14.73 -4.43 -6.51
CA GLY A 47 -14.70 -5.44 -7.56
C GLY A 47 -15.18 -4.97 -8.94
N ARG A 48 -15.38 -3.66 -9.13
CA ARG A 48 -15.75 -3.07 -10.43
C ARG A 48 -14.57 -3.06 -11.40
N ILE A 49 -13.35 -3.07 -10.86
CA ILE A 49 -12.10 -3.18 -11.61
C ILE A 49 -11.52 -4.58 -11.40
N PRO A 50 -11.15 -5.31 -12.47
CA PRO A 50 -10.69 -6.69 -12.37
C PRO A 50 -9.32 -6.82 -11.71
N PHE A 51 -8.44 -5.83 -11.84
CA PHE A 51 -7.14 -5.79 -11.20
C PHE A 51 -6.62 -4.36 -11.03
N LEU A 52 -5.90 -4.08 -9.94
CA LEU A 52 -5.50 -2.72 -9.54
C LEU A 52 -4.65 -2.00 -10.59
N GLU A 53 -3.66 -2.68 -11.18
CA GLU A 53 -2.75 -2.08 -12.16
C GLU A 53 -3.47 -1.51 -13.40
N LYS A 54 -4.72 -1.92 -13.66
CA LYS A 54 -5.55 -1.40 -14.77
C LYS A 54 -5.86 0.08 -14.62
N VAL A 55 -6.01 0.55 -13.38
CA VAL A 55 -6.43 1.91 -13.04
C VAL A 55 -5.29 2.75 -12.46
N CYS A 56 -4.07 2.21 -12.44
CA CYS A 56 -2.89 3.00 -12.09
C CYS A 56 -2.49 3.92 -13.25
N HIS A 57 -2.28 5.20 -12.96
CA HIS A 57 -1.79 6.22 -13.90
C HIS A 57 -0.27 6.13 -14.10
N ALA A 58 0.23 4.92 -14.33
CA ALA A 58 1.63 4.59 -14.55
C ALA A 58 1.78 3.28 -15.34
N ASN A 59 2.83 3.17 -16.15
CA ASN A 59 3.15 1.90 -16.80
C ASN A 59 3.76 0.87 -15.82
N LEU A 60 3.76 -0.40 -16.19
CA LEU A 60 4.24 -1.51 -15.35
C LEU A 60 5.71 -1.35 -14.91
N ARG A 61 6.57 -0.78 -15.77
CA ARG A 61 7.96 -0.49 -15.44
C ARG A 61 8.05 0.51 -14.27
N LYS A 62 7.25 1.56 -14.31
CA LYS A 62 7.20 2.59 -13.25
C LYS A 62 6.60 2.02 -11.96
N LEU A 63 5.56 1.19 -12.05
CA LEU A 63 4.99 0.50 -10.89
C LEU A 63 6.01 -0.42 -10.22
N SER A 64 6.75 -1.19 -11.01
CA SER A 64 7.83 -2.05 -10.50
C SER A 64 8.93 -1.24 -9.80
N ALA A 65 9.30 -0.08 -10.35
CA ALA A 65 10.24 0.84 -9.73
C ALA A 65 9.72 1.38 -8.38
N ILE A 66 8.46 1.83 -8.33
CA ILE A 66 7.82 2.29 -7.07
C ILE A 66 7.84 1.18 -6.02
N MET A 67 7.44 -0.05 -6.39
CA MET A 67 7.44 -1.19 -5.48
C MET A 67 8.85 -1.54 -4.99
N SER A 68 9.88 -1.34 -5.81
CA SER A 68 11.27 -1.52 -5.41
C SER A 68 11.71 -0.48 -4.38
N GLU A 69 11.36 0.79 -4.57
CA GLU A 69 11.65 1.87 -3.62
C GLU A 69 10.93 1.67 -2.28
N VAL A 70 9.67 1.21 -2.31
CA VAL A 70 8.92 0.86 -1.09
C VAL A 70 9.65 -0.22 -0.28
N ARG A 71 10.14 -1.29 -0.95
CA ARG A 71 10.94 -2.34 -0.31
C ARG A 71 12.26 -1.82 0.24
N ALA A 72 12.96 -0.98 -0.53
CA ALA A 72 14.22 -0.39 -0.11
C ALA A 72 14.05 0.48 1.15
N TYR A 73 13.00 1.31 1.19
CA TYR A 73 12.64 2.09 2.36
C TYR A 73 12.36 1.19 3.57
N ALA A 74 11.55 0.14 3.39
CA ALA A 74 11.20 -0.78 4.46
C ALA A 74 12.42 -1.50 5.05
N ALA A 75 13.32 -1.99 4.17
CA ALA A 75 14.56 -2.63 4.60
C ALA A 75 15.46 -1.65 5.36
N LYS A 76 15.63 -0.42 4.85
CA LYS A 76 16.45 0.62 5.50
C LYS A 76 15.95 0.96 6.90
N ASN A 77 14.62 0.99 7.09
CA ASN A 77 13.98 1.33 8.36
C ASN A 77 13.61 0.10 9.21
N LYS A 78 14.07 -1.11 8.83
CA LYS A 78 13.84 -2.36 9.55
C LYS A 78 12.35 -2.65 9.84
N LEU A 79 11.48 -2.27 8.89
CA LEU A 79 10.04 -2.50 9.02
C LEU A 79 9.71 -3.98 8.83
N LYS A 80 8.74 -4.48 9.59
CA LYS A 80 8.30 -5.87 9.51
C LYS A 80 7.34 -6.06 8.34
N PRO A 81 7.62 -6.95 7.37
CA PRO A 81 6.64 -7.30 6.36
C PRO A 81 5.49 -8.09 7.00
N SER A 82 4.27 -7.71 6.67
CA SER A 82 3.03 -8.36 7.11
C SER A 82 2.11 -8.52 5.90
N TRP A 83 1.92 -9.77 5.48
CA TRP A 83 1.05 -10.05 4.37
C TRP A 83 -0.42 -9.83 4.76
N THR A 84 -1.17 -9.15 3.89
CA THR A 84 -2.58 -8.81 4.09
C THR A 84 -3.42 -9.36 2.97
N PHE A 85 -4.49 -10.09 3.32
CA PHE A 85 -5.44 -10.57 2.34
C PHE A 85 -6.47 -9.49 1.98
N TYR A 86 -6.60 -9.19 0.69
CA TYR A 86 -7.58 -8.23 0.17
C TYR A 86 -8.83 -8.95 -0.37
N HIS A 87 -9.91 -8.92 0.42
CA HIS A 87 -11.26 -9.33 -0.03
C HIS A 87 -12.01 -8.13 -0.60
N GLN A 88 -12.90 -8.36 -1.56
CA GLN A 88 -13.85 -7.34 -2.02
C GLN A 88 -14.64 -6.72 -0.84
N TYR A 89 -14.92 -5.43 -0.93
CA TYR A 89 -15.87 -4.72 -0.08
C TYR A 89 -17.31 -5.10 -0.44
N GLY A 90 -18.22 -4.91 0.50
CA GLY A 90 -19.65 -5.20 0.35
C GLY A 90 -20.09 -6.48 1.06
N LYS A 91 -21.36 -6.88 0.82
CA LYS A 91 -22.00 -8.05 1.44
C LYS A 91 -21.50 -9.37 0.83
N ASP A 92 -21.10 -9.36 -0.44
CA ASP A 92 -20.58 -10.53 -1.15
C ASP A 92 -19.04 -10.56 -1.17
N ARG A 93 -18.42 -10.69 0.01
CA ARG A 93 -16.95 -10.77 0.20
C ARG A 93 -16.29 -12.05 -0.36
N LYS A 94 -16.91 -12.69 -1.34
CA LYS A 94 -16.54 -14.03 -1.81
C LYS A 94 -15.28 -14.03 -2.68
N ASN A 95 -14.94 -12.90 -3.32
CA ASN A 95 -13.84 -12.87 -4.27
C ASN A 95 -12.59 -12.16 -3.71
N LYS A 96 -11.46 -12.83 -3.88
CA LYS A 96 -10.12 -12.26 -3.67
C LYS A 96 -9.86 -11.19 -4.73
N LEU A 97 -9.36 -10.04 -4.30
CA LEU A 97 -8.90 -9.00 -5.22
C LEU A 97 -7.56 -9.38 -5.84
N ARG A 98 -7.41 -9.03 -7.12
CA ARG A 98 -6.16 -9.19 -7.86
C ARG A 98 -5.50 -7.84 -8.06
N PHE A 99 -4.18 -7.78 -7.96
CA PHE A 99 -3.42 -6.55 -8.17
C PHE A 99 -2.99 -6.41 -9.63
N SER A 100 -2.45 -7.49 -10.21
CA SER A 100 -1.80 -7.47 -11.52
C SER A 100 -2.63 -8.13 -12.62
N LYS A 101 -2.32 -7.81 -13.87
CA LYS A 101 -2.93 -8.50 -15.02
C LYS A 101 -2.51 -9.97 -15.09
N SER A 102 -1.24 -10.26 -14.80
CA SER A 102 -0.68 -11.62 -14.87
C SER A 102 -1.21 -12.52 -13.75
N GLY A 103 -1.53 -11.96 -12.58
CA GLY A 103 -1.84 -12.74 -11.39
C GLY A 103 -0.63 -13.51 -10.84
N ASP A 104 0.59 -13.08 -11.19
CA ASP A 104 1.83 -13.69 -10.71
C ASP A 104 1.91 -13.58 -9.17
N GLU A 105 2.07 -14.71 -8.49
CA GLU A 105 2.00 -14.78 -7.04
C GLU A 105 3.02 -13.88 -6.33
N LYS A 106 4.20 -13.67 -6.92
CA LYS A 106 5.22 -12.78 -6.33
C LYS A 106 4.77 -11.33 -6.43
N ILE A 107 4.17 -10.94 -7.56
CA ILE A 107 3.61 -9.60 -7.74
C ILE A 107 2.43 -9.38 -6.79
N GLU A 108 1.49 -10.33 -6.72
CA GLU A 108 0.34 -10.27 -5.84
C GLU A 108 0.77 -10.17 -4.36
N THR A 109 1.74 -10.98 -3.94
CA THR A 109 2.30 -10.95 -2.59
C THR A 109 3.01 -9.64 -2.29
N ALA A 110 3.76 -9.08 -3.25
CA ALA A 110 4.44 -7.80 -3.07
C ALA A 110 3.45 -6.65 -2.83
N TYR A 111 2.35 -6.57 -3.60
CA TYR A 111 1.31 -5.57 -3.37
C TYR A 111 0.52 -5.81 -2.07
N ALA A 112 0.30 -7.07 -1.71
CA ALA A 112 -0.40 -7.47 -0.49
C ALA A 112 0.42 -7.29 0.80
N THR A 113 1.72 -7.00 0.71
CA THR A 113 2.59 -6.89 1.88
C THR A 113 2.55 -5.48 2.45
N HIS A 114 2.07 -5.35 3.68
CA HIS A 114 2.17 -4.13 4.48
C HIS A 114 3.52 -4.11 5.21
N TYR A 115 4.08 -2.92 5.40
CA TYR A 115 5.30 -2.73 6.16
C TYR A 115 4.99 -2.05 7.48
N VAL A 116 5.17 -2.80 8.56
CA VAL A 116 4.70 -2.46 9.90
C VAL A 116 5.85 -1.99 10.77
N ASP A 117 5.63 -0.90 11.49
CA ASP A 117 6.49 -0.45 12.58
C ASP A 117 5.87 -0.87 13.91
N ALA A 118 6.45 -1.92 14.51
CA ALA A 118 5.95 -2.49 15.76
C ALA A 118 6.01 -1.48 16.93
N GLN A 119 7.03 -0.63 16.96
CA GLN A 119 7.17 0.39 18.02
C GLN A 119 6.08 1.43 17.87
N ARG A 120 5.85 1.91 16.65
CA ARG A 120 4.80 2.91 16.40
C ARG A 120 3.41 2.37 16.66
N ILE A 121 3.13 1.11 16.33
CA ILE A 121 1.83 0.48 16.67
C ILE A 121 1.62 0.41 18.19
N SER A 122 2.67 0.09 18.98
CA SER A 122 2.54 0.09 20.45
C SER A 122 2.17 1.47 20.99
N GLN A 123 2.88 2.51 20.53
CA GLN A 123 2.62 3.90 20.93
C GLN A 123 1.20 4.36 20.57
N LEU A 124 0.71 4.00 19.39
CA LEU A 124 -0.65 4.34 18.96
C LEU A 124 -1.70 3.70 19.87
N LYS A 125 -1.52 2.42 20.24
CA LYS A 125 -2.43 1.71 21.16
C LYS A 125 -2.43 2.32 22.56
N GLU A 126 -1.26 2.68 23.07
CA GLU A 126 -1.13 3.33 24.39
C GLU A 126 -1.85 4.69 24.41
N THR A 127 -1.75 5.46 23.32
CA THR A 127 -2.42 6.77 23.20
C THR A 127 -3.95 6.61 23.18
N THR A 128 -4.48 5.67 22.39
CA THR A 128 -5.92 5.41 22.31
C THR A 128 -6.50 5.00 23.68
N ASN A 129 -5.80 4.15 24.43
CA ASN A 129 -6.27 3.70 25.76
C ASN A 129 -6.24 4.81 26.82
N MET A 130 -5.47 5.89 26.63
CA MET A 130 -5.43 7.05 27.53
C MET A 130 -6.51 8.09 27.22
N GLU A 131 -6.99 8.16 25.97
CA GLU A 131 -8.08 9.09 25.57
C GLU A 131 -9.47 8.52 25.90
N GLU A 132 -9.58 7.20 26.10
CA GLU A 132 -10.83 6.51 26.48
C GLU A 132 -11.04 6.35 28.00
N ASN A 133 -10.08 6.78 28.82
CA ASN A 133 -10.16 6.79 30.31
C ASN A 133 -10.24 8.22 30.85
#